data_AF-A0A7W1UK76-F1
#
_entry.id   AF-A0A7W1UK76-F1
#
_cell.length_a   1.000
_cell.length_b   1.000
_cell.length_c   1.000
_cell.angle_alpha   90.00
_cell.angle_beta   90.00
_cell.angle_gamma   90.00
#
_symmetry.space_group_name_H-M   'P 1'
#
loop_
_entity.id
_entity.type
_entity.pdbx_description
1 polymer ?
#
loop_
_entity_poly.entity_id
_entity_poly.type
_entity_poly.pdbx_seq_one_letter_code
_entity_poly.pdbx_strand_id
1 'polypeptide(L)'
;MNYPIHDSATNWSHTQVAAASPALRDVQPILERKPDSIWVRVEQTRDAICDALRQACEKEGFDALVIKSPPFVQPAWAKLECWIPKNPELGRAVTERGSVVVTIEAKEFHRYQLEYSVKVHDRGWSKTYLRLRDFRPTHVDQFVRFLLARGPKPKLAALQLRTTPFKIWKPANKVNVLRTDWLKLIPVVLTVWAVAFLSLPLAGMFALGMLFLAGAGVAFHLLSQRRKVVLSSGKPLAEPRELSVVDSWQAVASGLGADAKLLRERLLTVLRDLPMVGLQSRVEAIWYWGLDGKVEREQIVLTFRRAILFCQIYEYGQELYVGWDAHLNHGQWVEKTVVTGIHKASGELTRVNTVGSGWQQLTEYDVNDVNCLVEWTHAKLVRLVQRLMEERKIDQEIDFTILRGERQGLTKPQQAGEGVKQAARRATRMLVRTG
;
A
#
# COMPACT_ATOMS: atom_id res chain seq x y z
N MET A 1 -11.20 -9.46 -63.81
CA MET A 1 -9.82 -9.23 -63.31
C MET A 1 -9.67 -10.05 -62.05
N ASN A 2 -9.15 -11.26 -62.22
CA ASN A 2 -9.01 -12.28 -61.18
C ASN A 2 -7.55 -12.26 -60.71
N TYR A 3 -7.33 -12.11 -59.40
CA TYR A 3 -6.05 -12.44 -58.79
C TYR A 3 -6.17 -13.82 -58.12
N PRO A 4 -5.18 -14.71 -58.31
CA PRO A 4 -5.29 -16.11 -57.91
C PRO A 4 -4.90 -16.30 -56.45
N ILE A 5 -5.62 -17.24 -55.82
CA ILE A 5 -5.32 -17.87 -54.54
C ILE A 5 -4.09 -18.75 -54.74
N HIS A 6 -3.01 -18.48 -54.02
CA HIS A 6 -1.90 -19.42 -53.87
C HIS A 6 -1.94 -20.00 -52.46
N ASP A 7 -2.45 -21.23 -52.39
CA ASP A 7 -2.14 -22.18 -51.34
C ASP A 7 -0.65 -22.54 -51.42
N SER A 8 0.07 -22.33 -50.32
CA SER A 8 1.36 -22.97 -50.09
C SER A 8 1.40 -23.46 -48.65
N ALA A 9 0.79 -24.64 -48.46
CA ALA A 9 1.13 -25.54 -47.38
C ALA A 9 2.62 -25.88 -47.46
N THR A 10 3.41 -25.42 -46.50
CA THR A 10 4.80 -25.85 -46.34
C THR A 10 5.01 -26.25 -44.89
N ASN A 11 5.22 -27.55 -44.70
CA ASN A 11 5.63 -28.19 -43.46
C ASN A 11 6.83 -27.46 -42.82
N TRP A 12 6.64 -26.94 -41.61
CA TRP A 12 7.74 -26.57 -40.71
C TRP A 12 7.80 -27.58 -39.56
N SER A 13 8.10 -28.84 -39.89
CA SER A 13 8.54 -29.85 -38.92
C SER A 13 10.06 -29.91 -38.89
N HIS A 14 10.68 -28.84 -38.40
CA HIS A 14 12.01 -28.87 -37.83
C HIS A 14 11.97 -28.16 -36.49
N THR A 15 11.65 -28.90 -35.43
CA THR A 15 12.08 -28.56 -34.08
C THR A 15 13.60 -28.74 -34.03
N GLN A 16 14.33 -27.82 -34.65
CA GLN A 16 15.68 -27.52 -34.22
C GLN A 16 15.53 -27.01 -32.79
N VAL A 17 15.83 -27.89 -31.83
CA VAL A 17 16.15 -27.49 -30.47
C VAL A 17 17.41 -26.64 -30.60
N ALA A 18 17.22 -25.35 -30.88
CA ALA A 18 18.27 -24.36 -30.78
C ALA A 18 18.81 -24.50 -29.37
N ALA A 19 20.07 -24.95 -29.27
CA ALA A 19 20.79 -24.98 -28.00
C ALA A 19 20.57 -23.62 -27.34
N ALA A 20 19.87 -23.62 -26.22
CA ALA A 20 19.51 -22.38 -25.54
C ALA A 20 20.80 -21.63 -25.25
N SER A 21 21.03 -20.53 -25.99
CA SER A 21 22.06 -19.56 -25.61
C SER A 21 21.90 -19.32 -24.11
N PRO A 22 22.98 -19.41 -23.31
CA PRO A 22 22.87 -19.22 -21.87
C PRO A 22 22.10 -17.93 -21.64
N ALA A 23 20.91 -18.04 -21.02
CA ALA A 23 20.01 -16.91 -20.86
C ALA A 23 20.82 -15.76 -20.27
N LEU A 24 20.89 -14.65 -20.99
CA LEU A 24 21.66 -13.48 -20.56
C LEU A 24 21.24 -13.15 -19.13
N ARG A 25 22.22 -13.05 -18.23
CA ARG A 25 21.93 -12.71 -16.84
C ARG A 25 21.41 -11.28 -16.79
N ASP A 26 20.16 -11.11 -16.38
CA ASP A 26 19.59 -9.78 -16.16
C ASP A 26 20.33 -9.11 -14.98
N VAL A 27 20.95 -7.97 -15.27
CA VAL A 27 21.68 -7.11 -14.33
C VAL A 27 21.11 -5.70 -14.31
N GLN A 28 19.90 -5.51 -14.84
CA GLN A 28 19.23 -4.22 -14.80
C GLN A 28 18.90 -3.83 -13.35
N PRO A 29 18.87 -2.53 -13.02
CA PRO A 29 18.59 -2.03 -11.67
C PRO A 29 17.08 -2.08 -11.37
N ILE A 30 16.48 -3.26 -11.54
CA ILE A 30 15.04 -3.48 -11.36
C ILE A 30 14.84 -4.25 -10.05
N LEU A 31 13.97 -3.70 -9.20
CA LEU A 31 13.47 -4.43 -8.04
C LEU A 31 12.61 -5.59 -8.49
N GLU A 32 13.02 -6.80 -8.14
CA GLU A 32 12.27 -8.03 -8.38
C GLU A 32 10.88 -7.94 -7.73
N ARG A 33 9.84 -8.29 -8.51
CA ARG A 33 8.48 -8.39 -8.00
C ARG A 33 8.30 -9.74 -7.30
N LYS A 34 7.88 -9.72 -6.05
CA LYS A 34 7.65 -10.95 -5.26
C LYS A 34 6.16 -11.17 -4.97
N PRO A 35 5.58 -12.31 -5.40
CA PRO A 35 4.18 -12.62 -5.12
C PRO A 35 3.93 -12.89 -3.63
N ASP A 36 4.95 -13.32 -2.89
CA ASP A 36 4.92 -13.62 -1.46
C ASP A 36 5.47 -12.48 -0.58
N SER A 37 5.49 -11.24 -1.11
CA SER A 37 6.00 -10.08 -0.37
C SER A 37 5.27 -9.86 0.95
N ILE A 38 5.95 -9.24 1.93
CA ILE A 38 5.37 -8.92 3.24
C ILE A 38 4.08 -8.08 3.13
N TRP A 39 3.93 -7.31 2.06
CA TRP A 39 2.77 -6.47 1.81
C TRP A 39 1.50 -7.26 1.52
N VAL A 40 1.62 -8.39 0.81
CA VAL A 40 0.48 -9.30 0.61
C VAL A 40 -0.01 -9.82 1.95
N ARG A 41 0.92 -10.17 2.86
CA ARG A 41 0.58 -10.55 4.23
C ARG A 41 -0.03 -9.41 5.04
N VAL A 42 0.43 -8.17 4.87
CA VAL A 42 -0.17 -6.98 5.50
C VAL A 42 -1.63 -6.84 5.09
N GLU A 43 -1.94 -7.01 3.80
CA GLU A 43 -3.31 -6.93 3.28
C GLU A 43 -4.19 -8.07 3.79
N GLN A 44 -3.70 -9.31 3.75
CA GLN A 44 -4.39 -10.45 4.35
C GLN A 44 -4.68 -10.22 5.84
N THR A 45 -3.72 -9.65 6.57
CA THR A 45 -3.88 -9.32 7.99
C THR A 45 -4.91 -8.21 8.21
N ARG A 46 -4.92 -7.17 7.34
CA ARG A 46 -5.94 -6.11 7.36
C ARG A 46 -7.33 -6.69 7.17
N ASP A 47 -7.48 -7.57 6.18
CA ASP A 47 -8.75 -8.20 5.83
C ASP A 47 -9.24 -9.08 6.99
N ALA A 48 -8.36 -9.91 7.55
CA ALA A 48 -8.67 -10.72 8.72
C ALA A 48 -9.08 -9.88 9.96
N ILE A 49 -8.44 -8.73 10.19
CA ILE A 49 -8.84 -7.82 11.29
C ILE A 49 -10.20 -7.19 11.00
N CYS A 50 -10.47 -6.80 9.76
CA CYS A 50 -11.76 -6.26 9.34
C CYS A 50 -12.89 -7.28 9.56
N ASP A 51 -12.68 -8.53 9.15
CA ASP A 51 -13.67 -9.59 9.32
C ASP A 51 -13.85 -9.97 10.80
N ALA A 52 -12.77 -10.00 11.58
CA ALA A 52 -12.85 -10.20 13.03
C ALA A 52 -13.63 -9.07 13.74
N LEU A 53 -13.49 -7.82 13.29
CA LEU A 53 -14.26 -6.69 13.84
C LEU A 53 -15.75 -6.86 13.56
N ARG A 54 -16.13 -7.27 12.34
CA ARG A 54 -17.52 -7.55 11.97
C ARG A 54 -18.12 -8.67 12.81
N GLN A 55 -17.45 -9.83 12.84
CA GLN A 55 -17.88 -11.00 13.61
C GLN A 55 -18.03 -10.70 15.11
N ALA A 56 -17.11 -9.91 15.67
CA ALA A 56 -17.19 -9.49 17.07
C ALA A 56 -18.39 -8.57 17.34
N CYS A 57 -18.72 -7.65 16.42
CA CYS A 57 -19.91 -6.81 16.52
C CYS A 57 -21.21 -7.64 16.41
N GLU A 58 -21.29 -8.54 15.44
CA GLU A 58 -22.43 -9.45 15.24
C GLU A 58 -22.66 -10.34 16.47
N LYS A 59 -21.59 -10.88 17.06
CA LYS A 59 -21.65 -11.67 18.30
C LYS A 59 -22.21 -10.89 19.49
N GLU A 60 -21.95 -9.59 19.54
CA GLU A 60 -22.51 -8.69 20.55
C GLU A 60 -23.91 -8.18 20.17
N GLY A 61 -24.44 -8.56 19.01
CA GLY A 61 -25.77 -8.16 18.54
C GLY A 61 -25.85 -6.71 18.09
N PHE A 62 -24.74 -6.14 17.59
CA PHE A 62 -24.71 -4.79 17.04
C PHE A 62 -24.29 -4.78 15.58
N ASP A 63 -24.98 -3.96 14.80
CA ASP A 63 -24.53 -3.56 13.47
C ASP A 63 -23.68 -2.29 13.60
N ALA A 64 -22.40 -2.39 13.27
CA ALA A 64 -21.43 -1.32 13.42
C ALA A 64 -20.64 -1.09 12.12
N LEU A 65 -20.18 0.15 11.94
CA LEU A 65 -19.46 0.53 10.73
C LEU A 65 -18.04 -0.05 10.76
N VAL A 66 -17.80 -1.11 10.00
CA VAL A 66 -16.47 -1.68 9.85
C VAL A 66 -15.95 -1.44 8.43
N ILE A 67 -14.82 -0.75 8.31
CA ILE A 67 -14.21 -0.34 7.04
C ILE A 67 -12.71 -0.63 7.03
N LYS A 68 -12.13 -0.71 5.84
CA LYS A 68 -10.70 -0.98 5.66
C LYS A 68 -10.12 -0.12 4.54
N SER A 69 -8.80 0.05 4.55
CA SER A 69 -8.08 0.72 3.48
C SER A 69 -8.18 -0.08 2.17
N PRO A 70 -8.20 0.57 1.00
CA PRO A 70 -8.08 -0.12 -0.29
C PRO A 70 -6.79 -0.93 -0.41
N PRO A 71 -6.70 -1.90 -1.36
CA PRO A 71 -5.46 -2.59 -1.69
C PRO A 71 -4.35 -1.61 -2.08
N PHE A 72 -3.11 -1.94 -1.72
CA PHE A 72 -1.89 -1.17 -2.00
C PHE A 72 -1.86 0.26 -1.44
N VAL A 73 -2.69 0.55 -0.43
CA VAL A 73 -2.61 1.80 0.35
C VAL A 73 -1.71 1.60 1.56
N GLN A 74 -0.74 2.51 1.74
CA GLN A 74 0.21 2.45 2.85
C GLN A 74 0.03 3.64 3.82
N PRO A 75 -0.05 3.41 5.14
CA PRO A 75 -0.13 2.10 5.78
C PRO A 75 -1.51 1.44 5.59
N ALA A 76 -1.56 0.12 5.62
CA ALA A 76 -2.83 -0.60 5.62
C ALA A 76 -3.55 -0.41 6.95
N TRP A 77 -4.87 -0.28 6.93
CA TRP A 77 -5.65 -0.09 8.16
C TRP A 77 -7.04 -0.71 8.08
N ALA A 78 -7.58 -1.06 9.25
CA ALA A 78 -8.97 -1.41 9.47
C ALA A 78 -9.54 -0.52 10.57
N LYS A 79 -10.80 -0.12 10.44
CA LYS A 79 -11.46 0.81 11.35
C LYS A 79 -12.87 0.33 11.66
N LEU A 80 -13.25 0.45 12.92
CA LEU A 80 -14.59 0.26 13.43
C LEU A 80 -15.08 1.59 14.00
N GLU A 81 -16.31 1.96 13.69
CA GLU A 81 -17.05 3.04 14.35
C GLU A 81 -18.42 2.53 14.82
N CYS A 82 -18.83 2.94 16.02
CA CYS A 82 -20.11 2.56 16.60
C CYS A 82 -20.75 3.75 17.30
N TRP A 83 -22.05 3.94 17.08
CA TRP A 83 -22.85 5.00 17.70
C TRP A 83 -23.97 4.34 18.51
N ILE A 84 -23.83 4.35 19.83
CA ILE A 84 -24.71 3.60 20.74
C ILE A 84 -25.79 4.56 21.24
N PRO A 85 -27.09 4.29 21.01
CA PRO A 85 -28.16 5.13 21.54
C PRO A 85 -28.19 5.02 23.07
N LYS A 86 -28.15 6.16 23.77
CA LYS A 86 -28.12 6.17 25.25
C LYS A 86 -29.51 6.00 25.86
N ASN A 87 -30.53 6.54 25.18
CA ASN A 87 -31.92 6.41 25.57
C ASN A 87 -32.68 5.75 24.41
N PRO A 88 -33.32 4.58 24.62
CA PRO A 88 -34.17 3.95 23.61
C PRO A 88 -35.26 4.88 23.06
N GLU A 89 -35.81 5.77 23.89
CA GLU A 89 -36.88 6.70 23.52
C GLU A 89 -36.39 7.82 22.60
N LEU A 90 -35.16 8.32 22.82
CA LEU A 90 -34.55 9.35 21.98
C LEU A 90 -33.85 8.77 20.73
N GLY A 91 -33.76 7.44 20.66
CA GLY A 91 -33.14 6.72 19.55
C GLY A 91 -31.76 7.28 19.17
N ARG A 92 -31.59 7.61 17.89
CA ARG A 92 -30.32 8.12 17.34
C ARG A 92 -30.04 9.60 17.63
N ALA A 93 -30.96 10.34 18.25
CA ALA A 93 -30.75 11.75 18.58
C ALA A 93 -29.66 11.95 19.65
N VAL A 94 -29.49 10.97 20.55
CA VAL A 94 -28.48 10.99 21.62
C VAL A 94 -27.65 9.71 21.57
N THR A 95 -26.45 9.82 21.00
CA THR A 95 -25.56 8.67 20.81
C THR A 95 -24.22 8.85 21.52
N GLU A 96 -23.71 7.77 22.08
CA GLU A 96 -22.32 7.65 22.51
C GLU A 96 -21.50 7.11 21.35
N ARG A 97 -20.45 7.84 20.98
CA ARG A 97 -19.63 7.52 19.81
C ARG A 97 -18.31 6.89 20.24
N GLY A 98 -18.00 5.77 19.61
CA GLY A 98 -16.76 5.03 19.76
C GLY A 98 -16.13 4.73 18.40
N SER A 99 -14.80 4.71 18.35
CA SER A 99 -14.07 4.20 17.19
C SER A 99 -12.76 3.55 17.58
N VAL A 100 -12.33 2.59 16.78
CA VAL A 100 -10.99 2.02 16.82
C VAL A 100 -10.41 1.94 15.43
N VAL A 101 -9.17 2.39 15.26
CA VAL A 101 -8.39 2.28 14.02
C VAL A 101 -7.16 1.42 14.31
N VAL A 102 -7.01 0.34 13.57
CA VAL A 102 -5.85 -0.55 13.62
C VAL A 102 -5.03 -0.33 12.35
N THR A 103 -3.84 0.24 12.50
CA THR A 103 -2.86 0.46 11.43
C THR A 103 -1.81 -0.64 11.47
N ILE A 104 -1.44 -1.19 10.31
CA ILE A 104 -0.46 -2.28 10.16
C ILE A 104 0.74 -1.75 9.38
N GLU A 105 1.94 -1.89 9.96
CA GLU A 105 3.20 -1.52 9.32
C GLU A 105 4.07 -2.76 9.06
N ALA A 106 4.54 -2.91 7.82
CA ALA A 106 5.56 -3.89 7.50
C ALA A 106 6.94 -3.45 8.03
N LYS A 107 7.63 -4.38 8.70
CA LYS A 107 9.02 -4.27 9.18
C LYS A 107 9.78 -5.49 8.69
N GLU A 108 9.91 -5.62 7.37
CA GLU A 108 10.67 -6.70 6.75
C GLU A 108 12.09 -6.75 7.36
N PHE A 109 12.62 -7.95 7.57
CA PHE A 109 13.89 -8.23 8.26
C PHE A 109 13.94 -8.00 9.78
N HIS A 110 12.89 -7.48 10.41
CA HIS A 110 12.83 -7.37 11.87
C HIS A 110 12.34 -8.67 12.53
N ARG A 111 12.59 -8.82 13.84
CA ARG A 111 12.10 -9.95 14.63
C ARG A 111 10.59 -10.11 14.54
N TYR A 112 9.86 -9.00 14.64
CA TYR A 112 8.43 -8.93 14.37
C TYR A 112 8.25 -8.21 13.04
N GLN A 113 7.80 -8.96 12.04
CA GLN A 113 7.69 -8.47 10.66
C GLN A 113 6.49 -7.54 10.45
N LEU A 114 5.50 -7.61 11.33
CA LEU A 114 4.35 -6.72 11.37
C LEU A 114 4.35 -5.98 12.71
N GLU A 115 4.22 -4.66 12.67
CA GLU A 115 3.94 -3.83 13.83
C GLU A 115 2.54 -3.24 13.71
N TYR A 116 1.78 -3.24 14.80
CA TYR A 116 0.43 -2.67 14.84
C TYR A 116 0.40 -1.39 15.65
N SER A 117 -0.39 -0.42 15.21
CA SER A 117 -0.74 0.76 15.98
C SER A 117 -2.26 0.84 16.11
N VAL A 118 -2.76 0.92 17.33
CA VAL A 118 -4.21 0.93 17.61
C VAL A 118 -4.58 2.26 18.24
N LYS A 119 -5.40 3.07 17.55
CA LYS A 119 -5.96 4.30 18.08
C LYS A 119 -7.41 4.07 18.44
N VAL A 120 -7.75 4.29 19.71
CA VAL A 120 -9.12 4.19 20.23
C VAL A 120 -9.61 5.58 20.57
N HIS A 121 -10.85 5.86 20.21
CA HIS A 121 -11.63 6.99 20.68
C HIS A 121 -12.92 6.46 21.31
N ASP A 122 -13.21 6.85 22.54
CA ASP A 122 -14.38 6.41 23.29
C ASP A 122 -14.89 7.56 24.14
N ARG A 123 -16.11 8.05 23.90
CA ARG A 123 -16.80 9.04 24.75
C ARG A 123 -15.94 10.28 25.10
N GLY A 124 -15.28 10.86 24.10
CA GLY A 124 -14.41 12.05 24.28
C GLY A 124 -12.98 11.73 24.76
N TRP A 125 -12.73 10.51 25.21
CA TRP A 125 -11.39 10.03 25.55
C TRP A 125 -10.70 9.42 24.32
N SER A 126 -9.36 9.53 24.24
CA SER A 126 -8.59 8.84 23.21
C SER A 126 -7.30 8.24 23.74
N LYS A 127 -6.87 7.12 23.14
CA LYS A 127 -5.59 6.49 23.45
C LYS A 127 -5.00 5.81 22.24
N THR A 128 -3.70 5.94 22.11
CA THR A 128 -2.94 5.28 21.06
C THR A 128 -2.00 4.24 21.65
N TYR A 129 -2.11 3.00 21.19
CA TYR A 129 -1.20 1.91 21.46
C TYR A 129 -0.24 1.77 20.28
N LEU A 130 0.98 2.27 20.43
CA LEU A 130 1.99 2.20 19.38
C LEU A 130 2.82 0.91 19.45
N ARG A 131 3.27 0.46 18.27
CA ARG A 131 4.28 -0.60 18.09
C ARG A 131 3.94 -1.90 18.84
N LEU A 132 2.76 -2.43 18.63
CA LEU A 132 2.38 -3.74 19.15
C LEU A 132 3.02 -4.83 18.31
N ARG A 133 3.55 -5.86 18.96
CA ARG A 133 4.21 -7.00 18.31
C ARG A 133 3.25 -8.03 17.72
N ASP A 134 1.99 -7.99 18.14
CA ASP A 134 0.96 -8.98 17.81
C ASP A 134 -0.42 -8.34 18.01
N PHE A 135 -1.41 -8.74 17.20
CA PHE A 135 -2.79 -8.27 17.25
C PHE A 135 -3.76 -9.37 16.81
N ARG A 136 -4.10 -10.25 17.76
CA ARG A 136 -5.01 -11.40 17.60
C ARG A 136 -6.52 -11.03 17.63
N PRO A 137 -7.39 -11.91 17.12
CA PRO A 137 -8.86 -11.77 17.22
C PRO A 137 -9.37 -11.57 18.65
N THR A 138 -8.74 -12.19 19.65
CA THR A 138 -9.10 -11.98 21.07
C THR A 138 -8.94 -10.52 21.53
N HIS A 139 -8.03 -9.76 20.93
CA HIS A 139 -7.90 -8.33 21.23
C HIS A 139 -9.00 -7.53 20.53
N VAL A 140 -9.39 -7.93 19.32
CA VAL A 140 -10.53 -7.35 18.60
C VAL A 140 -11.79 -7.44 19.45
N ASP A 141 -12.10 -8.63 19.98
CA ASP A 141 -13.24 -8.84 20.90
C ASP A 141 -13.19 -7.90 22.11
N GLN A 142 -11.99 -7.70 22.69
CA GLN A 142 -11.83 -6.79 23.83
C GLN A 142 -12.10 -5.33 23.45
N PHE A 143 -11.66 -4.87 22.27
CA PHE A 143 -11.96 -3.52 21.81
C PHE A 143 -13.44 -3.34 21.50
N VAL A 144 -14.06 -4.31 20.83
CA VAL A 144 -15.49 -4.24 20.50
C VAL A 144 -16.33 -4.18 21.78
N ARG A 145 -16.09 -5.08 22.73
CA ARG A 145 -16.79 -5.06 24.02
C ARG A 145 -16.55 -3.78 24.81
N PHE A 146 -15.33 -3.25 24.80
CA PHE A 146 -15.00 -2.00 25.46
C PHE A 146 -15.74 -0.81 24.83
N LEU A 147 -15.73 -0.70 23.50
CA LEU A 147 -16.43 0.36 22.77
C LEU A 147 -17.96 0.28 22.96
N LEU A 148 -18.49 -0.94 23.08
CA LEU A 148 -19.90 -1.21 23.36
C LEU A 148 -20.25 -1.10 24.86
N ALA A 149 -19.31 -0.69 25.70
CA ALA A 149 -19.46 -0.59 27.16
C ALA A 149 -19.90 -1.89 27.87
N ARG A 150 -19.64 -3.04 27.24
CA ARG A 150 -19.91 -4.39 27.77
C ARG A 150 -18.67 -5.08 28.34
N GLY A 151 -17.51 -4.43 28.28
CA GLY A 151 -16.25 -5.03 28.72
C GLY A 151 -15.27 -4.03 29.31
N PRO A 152 -14.25 -4.53 30.02
CA PRO A 152 -13.22 -3.69 30.60
C PRO A 152 -12.31 -3.11 29.51
N LYS A 153 -11.57 -2.05 29.89
CA LYS A 153 -10.55 -1.44 29.04
C LYS A 153 -9.49 -2.47 28.60
N PRO A 154 -9.17 -2.57 27.29
CA PRO A 154 -8.20 -3.53 26.79
C PRO A 154 -6.79 -3.23 27.31
N LYS A 155 -6.08 -4.28 27.75
CA LYS A 155 -4.74 -4.20 28.36
C LYS A 155 -3.67 -4.69 27.38
N LEU A 156 -3.23 -3.83 26.46
CA LEU A 156 -2.20 -4.18 25.47
C LEU A 156 -0.75 -3.84 25.87
N ALA A 157 -0.51 -3.36 27.10
CA ALA A 157 0.80 -2.87 27.52
C ALA A 157 1.92 -3.93 27.40
N ALA A 158 1.57 -5.20 27.62
CA ALA A 158 2.49 -6.34 27.52
C ALA A 158 2.87 -6.71 26.07
N LEU A 159 2.12 -6.24 25.08
CA LEU A 159 2.40 -6.47 23.66
C LEU A 159 3.21 -5.33 23.02
N GLN A 160 3.32 -4.20 23.72
CA GLN A 160 4.03 -3.04 23.20
C GLN A 160 5.54 -3.28 23.16
N LEU A 161 6.11 -3.01 21.99
CA LEU A 161 7.54 -2.94 21.77
C LEU A 161 8.10 -1.66 22.39
N ARG A 162 9.42 -1.65 22.57
CA ARG A 162 10.14 -0.50 23.10
C ARG A 162 10.05 0.71 22.15
N THR A 163 9.42 1.78 22.62
CA THR A 163 9.29 3.05 21.87
C THR A 163 10.47 3.99 22.12
N THR A 164 11.02 3.99 23.33
CA THR A 164 12.11 4.89 23.77
C THR A 164 13.25 4.08 24.40
N PRO A 165 14.51 4.55 24.33
CA PRO A 165 15.68 3.83 24.87
C PRO A 165 15.56 3.46 26.36
N PHE A 166 14.96 4.34 27.17
CA PHE A 166 14.80 4.14 28.62
C PHE A 166 13.82 3.03 29.02
N LYS A 167 12.94 2.56 28.13
CA LYS A 167 12.01 1.45 28.39
C LYS A 167 12.68 0.09 28.17
N ILE A 168 13.76 -0.16 28.89
CA ILE A 168 14.62 -1.35 28.71
C ILE A 168 13.91 -2.69 29.01
N TRP A 169 12.86 -2.68 29.85
CA TRP A 169 12.04 -3.85 30.17
C TRP A 169 11.11 -4.29 29.02
N LYS A 170 10.89 -3.44 28.01
CA LYS A 170 10.11 -3.80 26.83
C LYS A 170 11.00 -4.37 25.73
N PRO A 171 10.54 -5.40 25.00
CA PRO A 171 11.31 -5.97 23.90
C PRO A 171 11.50 -4.94 22.77
N ALA A 172 12.72 -4.83 22.27
CA ALA A 172 13.01 -4.04 21.07
C ALA A 172 12.77 -4.90 19.82
N ASN A 173 12.16 -4.32 18.78
CA ASN A 173 12.10 -4.95 17.48
C ASN A 173 13.42 -4.71 16.73
N LYS A 174 14.36 -5.65 16.85
CA LYS A 174 15.69 -5.56 16.22
C LYS A 174 15.65 -6.23 14.85
N VAL A 175 16.50 -5.75 13.94
CA VAL A 175 16.77 -6.41 12.66
C VAL A 175 17.43 -7.76 12.93
N ASN A 176 16.83 -8.84 12.43
CA ASN A 176 17.25 -10.20 12.74
C ASN A 176 18.21 -10.79 11.70
N VAL A 177 18.34 -10.20 10.51
CA VAL A 177 19.20 -10.75 9.44
C VAL A 177 20.69 -10.36 9.57
N LEU A 178 20.99 -9.36 10.41
CA LEU A 178 22.34 -8.83 10.57
C LEU A 178 22.95 -9.15 11.94
N ARG A 179 24.27 -9.27 11.97
CA ARG A 179 25.12 -9.19 13.16
C ARG A 179 25.75 -7.79 13.25
N THR A 180 26.12 -7.42 14.46
CA THR A 180 26.87 -6.19 14.73
C THR A 180 28.23 -6.26 14.01
N ASP A 181 28.57 -5.22 13.26
CA ASP A 181 29.88 -5.07 12.63
C ASP A 181 30.88 -4.50 13.64
N TRP A 182 31.48 -5.38 14.45
CA TRP A 182 32.44 -4.99 15.50
C TRP A 182 33.65 -4.23 14.96
N LEU A 183 34.03 -4.45 13.71
CA LEU A 183 35.15 -3.74 13.08
C LEU A 183 34.90 -2.23 13.00
N LYS A 184 33.63 -1.77 12.95
CA LYS A 184 33.29 -0.34 13.01
C LYS A 184 33.62 0.32 14.35
N LEU A 185 33.80 -0.46 15.41
CA LEU A 185 34.18 0.06 16.73
C LEU A 185 35.67 0.32 16.84
N ILE A 186 36.52 -0.33 16.02
CA ILE A 186 37.98 -0.14 16.05
C ILE A 186 38.36 1.34 15.91
N PRO A 187 37.96 2.09 14.85
CA PRO A 187 38.33 3.50 14.75
C PRO A 187 37.78 4.33 15.90
N VAL A 188 36.59 4.02 16.41
CA VAL A 188 36.00 4.73 17.56
C VAL A 188 36.85 4.52 18.81
N VAL A 189 37.23 3.27 19.10
CA VAL A 189 38.09 2.92 20.24
C VAL A 189 39.46 3.58 20.10
N LEU A 190 40.08 3.54 18.91
CA LEU A 190 41.36 4.20 18.65
C LEU A 190 41.26 5.73 18.84
N THR A 191 40.19 6.36 18.39
CA THR A 191 39.97 7.81 18.60
C THR A 191 39.78 8.15 20.08
N VAL A 192 39.05 7.34 20.85
CA VAL A 192 38.90 7.54 22.29
C VAL A 192 40.25 7.46 23.00
N TRP A 193 41.07 6.46 22.66
CA TRP A 193 42.43 6.34 23.19
C TRP A 193 43.31 7.53 22.76
N ALA A 194 43.25 7.95 21.49
CA ALA A 194 43.97 9.13 21.02
C ALA A 194 43.67 10.37 21.86
N VAL A 195 42.38 10.65 22.11
CA VAL A 195 41.97 11.79 22.95
C VAL A 195 42.47 11.65 24.38
N ALA A 196 42.38 10.45 24.98
CA ALA A 196 42.88 10.21 26.33
C ALA A 196 44.40 10.45 26.44
N PHE A 197 45.19 9.93 25.51
CA PHE A 197 46.64 10.09 25.50
C PHE A 197 47.09 11.53 25.20
N LEU A 198 46.39 12.23 24.31
CA LEU A 198 46.67 13.65 24.00
C LEU A 198 46.38 14.58 25.18
N SER A 199 45.48 14.20 26.10
CA SER A 199 45.12 15.00 27.27
C SER A 199 46.12 14.92 28.44
N LEU A 200 47.09 14.02 28.38
CA LEU A 200 48.06 13.82 29.46
C LEU A 200 49.30 14.69 29.25
N PRO A 201 49.80 15.40 30.29
CA PRO A 201 50.88 16.39 30.17
C PRO A 201 52.30 15.79 30.00
N LEU A 202 52.41 14.51 29.69
CA LEU A 202 53.69 13.81 29.51
C LEU A 202 54.07 13.81 28.03
N ALA A 203 55.25 14.33 27.69
CA ALA A 203 55.72 14.47 26.30
C ALA A 203 55.67 13.16 25.48
N GLY A 204 55.91 12.01 26.12
CA GLY A 204 55.79 10.69 25.46
C GLY A 204 54.36 10.27 25.13
N MET A 205 53.36 10.76 25.87
CA MET A 205 51.95 10.41 25.66
C MET A 205 51.35 11.13 24.46
N PHE A 206 51.87 12.33 24.13
CA PHE A 206 51.43 13.07 22.95
C PHE A 206 51.73 12.31 21.65
N ALA A 207 52.96 11.78 21.51
CA ALA A 207 53.36 10.98 20.36
C ALA A 207 52.49 9.72 20.21
N LEU A 208 52.18 9.06 21.33
CA LEU A 208 51.30 7.88 21.34
C LEU A 208 49.86 8.25 20.92
N GLY A 209 49.33 9.39 21.39
CA GLY A 209 48.02 9.90 20.99
C GLY A 209 47.94 10.18 19.49
N MET A 210 48.97 10.78 18.89
CA MET A 210 49.05 11.00 17.45
C MET A 210 49.09 9.69 16.64
N LEU A 211 49.79 8.67 17.14
CA LEU A 211 49.82 7.35 16.51
C LEU A 211 48.45 6.67 16.52
N PHE A 212 47.71 6.75 17.63
CA PHE A 212 46.34 6.26 17.71
C PHE A 212 45.40 6.99 16.74
N LEU A 213 45.55 8.31 16.60
CA LEU A 213 44.75 9.10 15.67
C LEU A 213 45.04 8.73 14.20
N ALA A 214 46.32 8.57 13.84
CA ALA A 214 46.72 8.10 12.52
C ALA A 214 46.18 6.68 12.25
N GLY A 215 46.28 5.78 13.23
CA GLY A 215 45.71 4.43 13.16
C GLY A 215 44.19 4.45 12.97
N ALA A 216 43.46 5.33 13.67
CA ALA A 216 42.03 5.52 13.49
C ALA A 216 41.69 6.00 12.07
N GLY A 217 42.48 6.93 11.52
CA GLY A 217 42.35 7.42 10.14
C GLY A 217 42.54 6.31 9.11
N VAL A 218 43.60 5.51 9.24
CA VAL A 218 43.85 4.35 8.37
C VAL A 218 42.73 3.31 8.50
N ALA A 219 42.31 2.97 9.72
CA ALA A 219 41.22 2.04 9.95
C ALA A 219 39.91 2.53 9.32
N PHE A 220 39.59 3.82 9.44
CA PHE A 220 38.42 4.42 8.81
C PHE A 220 38.49 4.34 7.28
N HIS A 221 39.66 4.63 6.69
CA HIS A 221 39.87 4.53 5.25
C HIS A 221 39.66 3.09 4.74
N LEU A 222 40.30 2.10 5.38
CA LEU A 222 40.15 0.69 5.02
C LEU A 222 38.69 0.21 5.17
N LEU A 223 38.00 0.62 6.24
CA LEU A 223 36.59 0.29 6.44
C LEU A 223 35.67 0.93 5.39
N SER A 224 36.01 2.12 4.91
CA SER A 224 35.25 2.82 3.87
C SER A 224 35.32 2.12 2.51
N GLN A 225 36.45 1.45 2.22
CA GLN A 225 36.69 0.71 0.99
C GLN A 225 36.03 -0.68 0.95
N ARG A 226 35.48 -1.17 2.07
CA ARG A 226 34.83 -2.49 2.10
C ARG A 226 33.64 -2.51 1.14
N ARG A 227 33.63 -3.50 0.24
CA ARG A 227 32.49 -3.77 -0.65
C ARG A 227 31.23 -4.01 0.17
N LYS A 228 30.13 -3.40 -0.26
CA LYS A 228 28.82 -3.50 0.39
C LYS A 228 27.87 -4.23 -0.56
N VAL A 229 27.29 -5.32 -0.07
CA VAL A 229 26.21 -6.02 -0.77
C VAL A 229 24.88 -5.41 -0.34
N VAL A 230 23.89 -5.42 -1.22
CA VAL A 230 22.54 -4.94 -0.90
C VAL A 230 21.60 -6.15 -0.82
N LEU A 231 20.96 -6.32 0.33
CA LEU A 231 19.85 -7.24 0.51
C LEU A 231 18.56 -6.44 0.44
N SER A 232 17.76 -6.67 -0.60
CA SER A 232 16.48 -6.00 -0.81
C SER A 232 15.31 -6.94 -0.54
N SER A 233 14.21 -6.39 -0.03
CA SER A 233 12.94 -7.10 0.08
C SER A 233 12.38 -7.53 -1.28
N GLY A 234 12.75 -6.81 -2.35
CA GLY A 234 11.94 -6.77 -3.58
C GLY A 234 10.70 -5.90 -3.37
N LYS A 235 9.83 -5.87 -4.38
CA LYS A 235 8.58 -5.10 -4.36
C LYS A 235 7.34 -5.98 -4.59
N PRO A 236 6.15 -5.56 -4.13
CA PRO A 236 4.89 -6.22 -4.46
C PRO A 236 4.58 -6.27 -5.95
N LEU A 237 3.60 -7.12 -6.31
CA LEU A 237 3.12 -7.24 -7.69
C LEU A 237 2.51 -5.95 -8.24
N ALA A 238 1.81 -5.18 -7.40
CA ALA A 238 1.27 -3.87 -7.78
C ALA A 238 1.99 -2.72 -7.06
N GLU A 239 1.95 -1.54 -7.68
CA GLU A 239 2.50 -0.30 -7.12
C GLU A 239 1.55 0.30 -6.06
N PRO A 240 2.06 1.08 -5.09
CA PRO A 240 1.20 1.73 -4.12
C PRO A 240 0.26 2.72 -4.83
N ARG A 241 -0.94 2.94 -4.29
CA ARG A 241 -1.94 3.81 -4.95
C ARG A 241 -1.82 5.26 -4.49
N GLU A 242 -1.36 6.11 -5.41
CA GLU A 242 -1.41 7.56 -5.33
C GLU A 242 -1.98 8.08 -6.65
N LEU A 243 -3.31 8.27 -6.70
CA LEU A 243 -4.05 8.40 -7.96
C LEU A 243 -4.37 9.86 -8.28
N SER A 244 -4.12 10.26 -9.53
CA SER A 244 -4.61 11.51 -10.10
C SER A 244 -5.70 11.21 -11.12
N VAL A 245 -6.86 11.85 -10.98
CA VAL A 245 -7.97 11.73 -11.94
C VAL A 245 -7.55 12.36 -13.27
N VAL A 246 -7.91 11.72 -14.38
CA VAL A 246 -7.59 12.20 -15.73
C VAL A 246 -8.87 12.49 -16.51
N ASP A 247 -9.71 11.47 -16.71
CA ASP A 247 -10.95 11.59 -17.49
C ASP A 247 -12.05 10.79 -16.82
N SER A 248 -13.29 11.08 -17.18
CA SER A 248 -14.44 10.28 -16.77
C SER A 248 -15.51 10.24 -17.85
N TRP A 249 -16.40 9.26 -17.75
CA TRP A 249 -17.62 9.21 -18.52
C TRP A 249 -18.71 8.56 -17.68
N GLN A 250 -19.95 9.02 -17.84
CA GLN A 250 -21.10 8.45 -17.17
C GLN A 250 -22.35 8.62 -18.03
N ALA A 251 -23.27 7.68 -17.89
CA ALA A 251 -24.57 7.65 -18.51
C ALA A 251 -25.59 7.02 -17.58
N VAL A 252 -26.85 7.40 -17.78
CA VAL A 252 -28.00 6.82 -17.09
C VAL A 252 -28.98 6.30 -18.13
N ALA A 253 -29.30 5.01 -18.05
CA ALA A 253 -30.27 4.36 -18.91
C ALA A 253 -31.52 4.00 -18.12
N SER A 254 -32.65 4.59 -18.49
CA SER A 254 -33.91 4.44 -17.78
C SER A 254 -34.57 3.09 -18.06
N GLY A 255 -35.18 2.49 -17.04
CA GLY A 255 -35.81 1.17 -17.13
C GLY A 255 -34.86 -0.02 -17.12
N LEU A 256 -33.54 0.20 -17.05
CA LEU A 256 -32.52 -0.87 -17.04
C LEU A 256 -31.94 -1.18 -15.66
N GLY A 257 -32.43 -0.56 -14.58
CA GLY A 257 -31.85 -0.72 -13.25
C GLY A 257 -31.65 -2.18 -12.82
N ALA A 258 -32.68 -3.01 -13.01
CA ALA A 258 -32.65 -4.44 -12.67
C ALA A 258 -31.62 -5.26 -13.49
N ASP A 259 -31.18 -4.75 -14.64
CA ASP A 259 -30.20 -5.39 -15.51
C ASP A 259 -28.74 -5.02 -15.17
N ALA A 260 -28.50 -4.22 -14.12
CA ALA A 260 -27.15 -3.82 -13.71
C ALA A 260 -26.20 -5.02 -13.51
N LYS A 261 -26.70 -6.09 -12.86
CA LYS A 261 -25.92 -7.31 -12.64
C LYS A 261 -25.59 -8.03 -13.94
N LEU A 262 -26.56 -8.14 -14.86
CA LEU A 262 -26.37 -8.75 -16.17
C LEU A 262 -25.32 -7.99 -17.00
N LEU A 263 -25.40 -6.65 -17.03
CA LEU A 263 -24.42 -5.83 -17.74
C LEU A 263 -23.01 -6.00 -17.15
N ARG A 264 -22.90 -6.05 -15.82
CA ARG A 264 -21.63 -6.31 -15.12
C ARG A 264 -21.03 -7.66 -15.50
N GLU A 265 -21.84 -8.72 -15.51
CA GLU A 265 -21.41 -10.07 -15.90
C GLU A 265 -20.97 -10.14 -17.37
N ARG A 266 -21.68 -9.46 -18.27
CA ARG A 266 -21.30 -9.33 -19.68
C ARG A 266 -19.97 -8.61 -19.83
N LEU A 267 -19.75 -7.50 -19.12
CA LEU A 267 -18.48 -6.80 -19.12
C LEU A 267 -17.34 -7.69 -18.60
N LEU A 268 -17.53 -8.36 -17.45
CA LEU A 268 -16.53 -9.28 -16.90
C LEU A 268 -16.20 -10.43 -17.86
N THR A 269 -17.17 -10.88 -18.66
CA THR A 269 -16.94 -11.90 -19.69
C THR A 269 -16.06 -11.36 -20.82
N VAL A 270 -16.32 -10.14 -21.29
CA VAL A 270 -15.46 -9.46 -22.29
C VAL A 270 -14.04 -9.27 -21.74
N LEU A 271 -13.90 -8.99 -20.45
CA LEU A 271 -12.62 -8.79 -19.79
C LEU A 271 -11.83 -10.09 -19.54
N ARG A 272 -12.36 -11.28 -19.89
CA ARG A 272 -11.56 -12.53 -19.83
C ARG A 272 -10.61 -12.67 -21.01
N ASP A 273 -10.96 -12.09 -22.16
CA ASP A 273 -10.15 -12.13 -23.38
C ASP A 273 -9.56 -10.75 -23.66
N LEU A 274 -8.52 -10.41 -22.91
CA LEU A 274 -7.92 -9.08 -22.92
C LEU A 274 -6.97 -8.94 -24.11
N PRO A 275 -7.21 -7.97 -25.02
CA PRO A 275 -6.38 -7.81 -26.21
C PRO A 275 -5.03 -7.15 -25.93
N MET A 276 -4.87 -6.51 -24.76
CA MET A 276 -3.65 -5.78 -24.39
C MET A 276 -2.80 -6.61 -23.43
N VAL A 277 -1.57 -6.90 -23.85
CA VAL A 277 -0.59 -7.61 -23.01
C VAL A 277 -0.34 -6.81 -21.73
N GLY A 278 -0.61 -7.42 -20.58
CA GLY A 278 -0.42 -6.80 -19.27
C GLY A 278 -1.62 -5.98 -18.75
N LEU A 279 -2.73 -5.93 -19.48
CA LEU A 279 -4.01 -5.47 -18.93
C LEU A 279 -4.49 -6.48 -17.88
N GLN A 280 -4.94 -5.98 -16.74
CA GLN A 280 -5.50 -6.78 -15.65
C GLN A 280 -6.86 -6.23 -15.27
N SER A 281 -7.81 -7.12 -14.96
CA SER A 281 -9.11 -6.76 -14.42
C SER A 281 -9.36 -7.44 -13.08
N ARG A 282 -9.97 -6.74 -12.12
CA ARG A 282 -10.45 -7.34 -10.86
C ARG A 282 -11.67 -6.59 -10.35
N VAL A 283 -12.45 -7.22 -9.48
CA VAL A 283 -13.56 -6.57 -8.79
C VAL A 283 -13.07 -6.06 -7.44
N GLU A 284 -13.40 -4.83 -7.09
CA GLU A 284 -13.09 -4.22 -5.81
C GLU A 284 -14.36 -3.78 -5.10
N ALA A 285 -14.50 -4.18 -3.84
CA ALA A 285 -15.51 -3.64 -2.94
C ALA A 285 -15.05 -2.26 -2.44
N ILE A 286 -15.84 -1.24 -2.74
CA ILE A 286 -15.68 0.12 -2.26
C ILE A 286 -16.80 0.45 -1.27
N TRP A 287 -16.56 1.50 -0.49
CA TRP A 287 -17.58 2.05 0.39
C TRP A 287 -17.45 3.57 0.40
N TYR A 288 -18.56 4.25 0.63
CA TYR A 288 -18.56 5.68 0.89
C TYR A 288 -19.63 6.00 1.93
N TRP A 289 -19.55 7.22 2.46
CA TRP A 289 -20.56 7.74 3.38
C TRP A 289 -21.69 8.38 2.57
N GLY A 290 -22.84 7.74 2.55
CA GLY A 290 -24.09 8.31 2.06
C GLY A 290 -24.82 9.09 3.15
N LEU A 291 -25.95 9.70 2.79
CA LEU A 291 -26.83 10.39 3.74
C LEU A 291 -27.36 9.44 4.83
N ASP A 292 -27.73 8.22 4.44
CA ASP A 292 -28.31 7.21 5.32
C ASP A 292 -27.28 6.25 5.93
N GLY A 293 -25.99 6.58 5.79
CA GLY A 293 -24.88 5.81 6.34
C GLY A 293 -24.03 5.17 5.26
N LYS A 294 -23.42 4.02 5.60
CA LYS A 294 -22.46 3.35 4.74
C LYS A 294 -23.16 2.71 3.55
N VAL A 295 -22.70 3.03 2.35
CA VAL A 295 -23.08 2.32 1.14
C VAL A 295 -21.87 1.53 0.65
N GLU A 296 -22.00 0.21 0.60
CA GLU A 296 -21.02 -0.67 -0.04
C GLU A 296 -21.41 -0.89 -1.49
N ARG A 297 -20.41 -0.87 -2.38
CA ARG A 297 -20.58 -1.12 -3.81
C ARG A 297 -19.41 -1.91 -4.36
N GLU A 298 -19.62 -2.51 -5.52
CA GLU A 298 -18.56 -3.17 -6.27
C GLU A 298 -18.25 -2.38 -7.53
N GLN A 299 -16.98 -2.14 -7.78
CA GLN A 299 -16.50 -1.57 -9.03
C GLN A 299 -15.56 -2.56 -9.72
N ILE A 300 -15.55 -2.53 -11.05
CA ILE A 300 -14.60 -3.31 -11.84
C ILE A 300 -13.39 -2.42 -12.08
N VAL A 301 -12.21 -2.88 -11.70
CA VAL A 301 -10.96 -2.14 -11.81
C VAL A 301 -10.12 -2.74 -12.92
N LEU A 302 -9.83 -1.91 -13.92
CA LEU A 302 -8.90 -2.22 -14.99
C LEU A 302 -7.57 -1.55 -14.70
N THR A 303 -6.47 -2.27 -14.88
CA THR A 303 -5.12 -1.75 -14.68
C THR A 303 -4.26 -2.09 -15.87
N PHE A 304 -3.68 -1.08 -16.50
CA PHE A 304 -2.70 -1.22 -17.57
C PHE A 304 -1.48 -0.36 -17.23
N ARG A 305 -0.37 -1.02 -16.84
CA ARG A 305 0.83 -0.35 -16.34
C ARG A 305 0.49 0.61 -15.17
N ARG A 306 0.57 1.93 -15.37
CA ARG A 306 0.24 2.95 -14.37
C ARG A 306 -1.18 3.51 -14.50
N ALA A 307 -1.87 3.21 -15.60
CA ALA A 307 -3.26 3.60 -15.81
C ALA A 307 -4.19 2.67 -15.02
N ILE A 308 -5.13 3.27 -14.29
CA ILE A 308 -6.17 2.57 -13.54
C ILE A 308 -7.50 3.17 -13.92
N LEU A 309 -8.46 2.32 -14.28
CA LEU A 309 -9.81 2.73 -14.65
C LEU A 309 -10.82 1.99 -13.79
N PHE A 310 -11.73 2.73 -13.17
CA PHE A 310 -12.78 2.21 -12.30
C PHE A 310 -14.12 2.24 -13.03
N CYS A 311 -14.60 1.08 -13.49
CA CYS A 311 -15.93 0.94 -14.09
C CYS A 311 -16.98 0.75 -13.00
N GLN A 312 -18.06 1.53 -13.13
CA GLN A 312 -19.14 1.64 -12.18
C GLN A 312 -20.44 1.26 -12.89
N ILE A 313 -21.12 0.22 -12.41
CA ILE A 313 -22.39 -0.27 -12.96
C ILE A 313 -23.32 -0.48 -11.78
N TYR A 314 -24.24 0.45 -11.57
CA TYR A 314 -25.08 0.51 -10.38
C TYR A 314 -26.56 0.63 -10.74
N GLU A 315 -27.37 -0.10 -9.98
CA GLU A 315 -28.82 0.05 -9.98
C GLU A 315 -29.21 1.21 -9.06
N TYR A 316 -30.08 2.08 -9.57
CA TYR A 316 -30.72 3.15 -8.82
C TYR A 316 -32.24 3.09 -9.06
N GLY A 317 -32.90 2.11 -8.42
CA GLY A 317 -34.30 1.84 -8.68
C GLY A 317 -34.48 1.34 -10.11
N GLN A 318 -35.27 2.05 -10.92
CA GLN A 318 -35.46 1.69 -12.34
C GLN A 318 -34.33 2.19 -13.24
N GLU A 319 -33.45 3.06 -12.74
CA GLU A 319 -32.36 3.64 -13.50
C GLU A 319 -31.10 2.79 -13.40
N LEU A 320 -30.41 2.63 -14.54
CA LEU A 320 -29.10 2.03 -14.61
C LEU A 320 -28.04 3.11 -14.76
N TYR A 321 -27.19 3.27 -13.75
CA TYR A 321 -25.99 4.09 -13.84
C TYR A 321 -24.83 3.26 -14.39
N VAL A 322 -24.22 3.75 -15.47
CA VAL A 322 -23.01 3.18 -16.04
C VAL A 322 -21.98 4.28 -16.22
N GLY A 323 -20.77 4.07 -15.75
CA GLY A 323 -19.70 5.04 -15.94
C GLY A 323 -18.33 4.46 -15.70
N TRP A 324 -17.32 5.26 -15.95
CA TRP A 324 -15.96 4.98 -15.52
C TRP A 324 -15.20 6.25 -15.18
N ASP A 325 -14.25 6.11 -14.25
CA ASP A 325 -13.27 7.13 -13.91
C ASP A 325 -11.86 6.60 -14.21
N ALA A 326 -11.07 7.36 -14.95
CA ALA A 326 -9.71 7.02 -15.33
C ALA A 326 -8.70 7.82 -14.51
N HIS A 327 -7.66 7.13 -14.05
CA HIS A 327 -6.63 7.67 -13.17
C HIS A 327 -5.24 7.25 -13.61
N LEU A 328 -4.26 8.08 -13.27
CA LEU A 328 -2.83 7.74 -13.35
C LEU A 328 -2.26 7.55 -11.95
N ASN A 329 -1.54 6.44 -11.77
CA ASN A 329 -0.89 6.12 -10.50
C ASN A 329 0.52 6.71 -10.41
N HIS A 330 0.69 7.67 -9.51
CA HIS A 330 1.98 8.26 -9.15
C HIS A 330 2.80 7.40 -8.20
N GLY A 331 2.16 6.47 -7.49
CA GLY A 331 2.81 5.69 -6.46
C GLY A 331 3.84 4.74 -7.06
N GLN A 332 5.00 4.68 -6.41
CA GLN A 332 6.06 3.73 -6.74
C GLN A 332 6.69 3.19 -5.45
N TRP A 333 7.07 1.91 -5.45
CA TRP A 333 7.92 1.37 -4.38
C TRP A 333 9.35 1.90 -4.49
N VAL A 334 9.80 2.63 -3.46
CA VAL A 334 11.17 3.16 -3.36
C VAL A 334 11.94 2.39 -2.29
N GLU A 335 13.18 2.03 -2.60
CA GLU A 335 14.07 1.43 -1.62
C GLU A 335 14.43 2.39 -0.51
N LYS A 336 14.34 1.90 0.72
CA LYS A 336 14.75 2.59 1.94
C LYS A 336 15.73 1.72 2.70
N THR A 337 16.93 2.25 2.92
CA THR A 337 17.91 1.60 3.77
C THR A 337 17.43 1.57 5.21
N VAL A 338 17.32 0.37 5.77
CA VAL A 338 16.95 0.14 7.16
C VAL A 338 18.19 0.22 8.04
N VAL A 339 19.22 -0.54 7.70
CA VAL A 339 20.44 -0.70 8.50
C VAL A 339 21.56 -1.30 7.66
N THR A 340 22.80 -1.18 8.12
CA THR A 340 23.99 -1.83 7.52
C THR A 340 24.76 -2.59 8.59
N GLY A 341 25.14 -3.82 8.30
CA GLY A 341 25.85 -4.72 9.22
C GLY A 341 26.35 -5.96 8.52
N ILE A 342 26.78 -6.97 9.28
CA ILE A 342 27.29 -8.22 8.70
C ILE A 342 26.14 -9.19 8.52
N HIS A 343 25.89 -9.66 7.30
CA HIS A 343 24.82 -10.61 7.05
C HIS A 343 25.11 -11.94 7.76
N LYS A 344 24.12 -12.47 8.49
CA LYS A 344 24.31 -13.65 9.36
C LYS A 344 24.77 -14.91 8.61
N ALA A 345 24.27 -15.10 7.39
CA ALA A 345 24.54 -16.31 6.60
C ALA A 345 25.80 -16.17 5.74
N SER A 346 25.96 -15.06 5.01
CA SER A 346 27.10 -14.89 4.10
C SER A 346 28.35 -14.31 4.76
N GLY A 347 28.24 -13.68 5.94
CA GLY A 347 29.37 -12.99 6.57
C GLY A 347 29.78 -11.69 5.87
N GLU A 348 29.07 -11.28 4.82
CA GLU A 348 29.40 -10.10 4.04
C GLU A 348 28.84 -8.82 4.65
N LEU A 349 29.53 -7.71 4.43
CA LEU A 349 29.03 -6.38 4.80
C LEU A 349 27.83 -6.05 3.91
N THR A 350 26.65 -6.04 4.53
CA THR A 350 25.38 -5.96 3.82
C THR A 350 24.56 -4.78 4.30
N ARG A 351 24.02 -4.04 3.33
CA ARG A 351 23.01 -3.03 3.51
C ARG A 351 21.64 -3.67 3.31
N VAL A 352 20.78 -3.59 4.30
CA VAL A 352 19.42 -4.13 4.23
C VAL A 352 18.48 -3.00 3.82
N ASN A 353 17.86 -3.17 2.65
CA ASN A 353 16.86 -2.27 2.09
C ASN A 353 15.47 -2.90 2.21
N THR A 354 14.50 -2.12 2.66
CA THR A 354 13.07 -2.42 2.56
C THR A 354 12.48 -1.51 1.49
N VAL A 355 11.29 -1.81 0.99
CA VAL A 355 10.53 -0.85 0.18
C VAL A 355 9.57 -0.02 1.04
N GLY A 356 9.27 1.20 0.59
CA GLY A 356 8.17 2.02 1.08
C GLY A 356 7.54 2.82 -0.05
N SER A 357 6.34 3.35 0.19
CA SER A 357 5.65 4.21 -0.79
C SER A 357 6.49 5.46 -1.06
N GLY A 358 6.70 5.72 -2.34
CA GLY A 358 7.28 6.93 -2.89
C GLY A 358 6.50 7.36 -4.12
N TRP A 359 7.06 8.35 -4.81
CA TRP A 359 6.39 9.03 -5.91
C TRP A 359 7.28 8.99 -7.15
N GLN A 360 6.67 8.71 -8.29
CA GLN A 360 7.32 8.76 -9.60
C GLN A 360 6.61 9.75 -10.50
N GLN A 361 7.39 10.57 -11.20
CA GLN A 361 6.87 11.50 -12.19
C GLN A 361 6.18 10.74 -13.32
N LEU A 362 5.04 11.27 -13.76
CA LEU A 362 4.33 10.76 -14.93
C LEU A 362 5.00 11.27 -16.20
N THR A 363 5.00 10.43 -17.21
CA THR A 363 5.52 10.70 -18.55
C THR A 363 4.38 10.79 -19.55
N GLU A 364 4.67 11.28 -20.76
CA GLU A 364 3.69 11.30 -21.85
C GLU A 364 3.24 9.89 -22.25
N TYR A 365 4.11 8.89 -22.10
CA TYR A 365 3.76 7.49 -22.33
C TYR A 365 2.66 7.01 -21.37
N ASP A 366 2.70 7.45 -20.11
CA ASP A 366 1.66 7.12 -19.13
C ASP A 366 0.31 7.71 -19.55
N VAL A 367 0.31 8.93 -20.11
CA VAL A 367 -0.90 9.58 -20.66
C VAL A 367 -1.43 8.83 -21.90
N ASN A 368 -0.54 8.33 -22.75
CA ASN A 368 -0.94 7.52 -23.90
C ASN A 368 -1.50 6.15 -23.49
N ASP A 369 -0.92 5.53 -22.46
CA ASP A 369 -1.40 4.26 -21.91
C ASP A 369 -2.82 4.40 -21.34
N VAL A 370 -3.11 5.49 -20.61
CA VAL A 370 -4.48 5.74 -20.11
C VAL A 370 -5.45 6.07 -21.24
N ASN A 371 -5.04 6.80 -22.28
CA ASN A 371 -5.89 7.04 -23.45
C ASN A 371 -6.31 5.73 -24.13
N CYS A 372 -5.35 4.83 -24.37
CA CYS A 372 -5.65 3.54 -24.99
C CYS A 372 -6.63 2.72 -24.12
N LEU A 373 -6.40 2.71 -22.80
CA LEU A 373 -7.29 2.01 -21.87
C LEU A 373 -8.70 2.61 -21.85
N VAL A 374 -8.81 3.94 -21.85
CA VAL A 374 -10.06 4.69 -21.85
C VAL A 374 -10.86 4.41 -23.10
N GLU A 375 -10.29 4.64 -24.29
CA GLU A 375 -10.99 4.50 -25.56
C GLU A 375 -11.47 3.06 -25.76
N TRP A 376 -10.64 2.08 -25.43
CA TRP A 376 -11.00 0.67 -25.50
C TRP A 376 -12.15 0.32 -24.54
N THR A 377 -12.04 0.72 -23.28
CA THR A 377 -13.04 0.40 -22.25
C THR A 377 -14.36 1.08 -22.54
N HIS A 378 -14.32 2.36 -22.92
CA HIS A 378 -15.49 3.14 -23.30
C HIS A 378 -16.22 2.48 -24.48
N ALA A 379 -15.54 2.16 -25.57
CA ALA A 379 -16.15 1.51 -26.73
C ALA A 379 -16.83 0.17 -26.38
N LYS A 380 -16.23 -0.63 -25.50
CA LYS A 380 -16.83 -1.89 -25.03
C LYS A 380 -18.07 -1.67 -24.18
N LEU A 381 -18.00 -0.73 -23.22
CA LEU A 381 -19.14 -0.40 -22.35
C LEU A 381 -20.31 0.15 -23.15
N VAL A 382 -20.08 1.13 -24.03
CA VAL A 382 -21.12 1.72 -24.88
C VAL A 382 -21.81 0.65 -25.72
N ARG A 383 -21.05 -0.23 -26.38
CA ARG A 383 -21.62 -1.32 -27.18
C ARG A 383 -22.48 -2.27 -26.34
N LEU A 384 -22.07 -2.57 -25.10
CA LEU A 384 -22.84 -3.42 -24.20
C LEU A 384 -24.13 -2.75 -23.74
N VAL A 385 -24.09 -1.45 -23.44
CA VAL A 385 -25.27 -0.66 -23.06
C VAL A 385 -26.25 -0.55 -24.23
N GLN A 386 -25.78 -0.15 -25.42
CA GLN A 386 -26.61 -0.07 -26.62
C GLN A 386 -27.30 -1.39 -26.95
N ARG A 387 -26.55 -2.51 -26.93
CA ARG A 387 -27.13 -3.83 -27.14
C ARG A 387 -28.20 -4.17 -26.10
N LEU A 388 -27.97 -3.83 -24.84
CA LEU A 388 -28.94 -4.09 -23.78
C LEU A 388 -30.20 -3.23 -23.96
N MET A 389 -30.07 -1.97 -24.39
CA MET A 389 -31.20 -1.10 -24.72
C MET A 389 -32.00 -1.65 -25.90
N GLU A 390 -31.33 -2.14 -26.95
CA GLU A 390 -31.97 -2.81 -28.10
C GLU A 390 -32.75 -4.06 -27.65
N GLU A 391 -32.13 -4.92 -26.83
CA GLU A 391 -32.76 -6.14 -26.29
C GLU A 391 -34.02 -5.82 -25.46
N ARG A 392 -34.02 -4.70 -24.75
CA ARG A 392 -35.14 -4.22 -23.91
C ARG A 392 -36.09 -3.28 -24.63
N LYS A 393 -35.84 -2.97 -25.91
CA LYS A 393 -36.62 -2.03 -26.74
C LYS A 393 -36.78 -0.65 -26.10
N ILE A 394 -35.70 -0.14 -25.51
CA ILE A 394 -35.67 1.18 -24.88
C ILE A 394 -35.17 2.18 -25.93
N ASP A 395 -36.03 3.12 -26.28
CA ASP A 395 -35.71 4.21 -27.19
C ASP A 395 -35.36 5.46 -26.37
N GLN A 396 -34.09 5.53 -25.98
CA GLN A 396 -33.53 6.67 -25.24
C GLN A 396 -32.24 7.11 -25.92
N GLU A 397 -32.13 8.40 -26.22
CA GLU A 397 -30.87 8.99 -26.66
C GLU A 397 -29.97 9.23 -25.44
N ILE A 398 -28.78 8.63 -25.45
CA ILE A 398 -27.77 8.77 -24.40
C ILE A 398 -26.54 9.46 -24.99
N ASP A 399 -26.04 10.49 -24.30
CA ASP A 399 -24.77 11.11 -24.64
C ASP A 399 -23.60 10.22 -24.20
N PHE A 400 -22.81 9.78 -25.19
CA PHE A 400 -21.61 8.98 -24.98
C PHE A 400 -20.33 9.82 -24.98
N THR A 401 -20.43 11.15 -24.87
CA THR A 401 -19.27 12.04 -24.88
C THR A 401 -18.39 11.87 -23.63
N ILE A 402 -17.10 11.63 -23.84
CA ILE A 402 -16.10 11.52 -22.76
C ILE A 402 -15.78 12.90 -22.19
N LEU A 403 -15.85 13.05 -20.86
CA LEU A 403 -15.42 14.25 -20.16
C LEU A 403 -13.91 14.20 -19.96
N ARG A 404 -13.17 14.95 -20.79
CA ARG A 404 -11.71 15.02 -20.72
C ARG A 404 -11.27 16.04 -19.66
N GLY A 405 -10.51 15.61 -18.67
CA GLY A 405 -9.98 16.51 -17.63
C GLY A 405 -8.73 17.28 -18.06
N GLU A 406 -8.22 18.14 -17.18
CA GLU A 406 -7.02 18.93 -17.45
C GLU A 406 -5.75 18.06 -17.39
N ARG A 407 -5.18 17.73 -18.57
CA ARG A 407 -4.01 16.85 -18.66
C ARG A 407 -2.67 17.58 -18.67
N GLN A 408 -2.67 18.88 -18.99
CA GLN A 408 -1.46 19.69 -19.19
C GLN A 408 -0.64 19.95 -17.91
N GLY A 409 -1.18 19.59 -16.73
CA GLY A 409 -0.48 19.69 -15.44
C GLY A 409 0.10 18.37 -14.91
N LEU A 410 -0.30 17.22 -15.44
CA LEU A 410 0.00 15.91 -14.84
C LEU A 410 1.47 15.48 -14.97
N THR A 411 2.15 15.96 -16.02
CA THR A 411 3.57 15.65 -16.30
C THR A 411 4.53 16.69 -15.72
N LYS A 412 4.03 17.85 -15.30
CA LYS A 412 4.87 18.88 -14.68
C LYS A 412 5.40 18.35 -13.35
N PRO A 413 6.68 18.57 -13.02
CA PRO A 413 7.19 18.21 -11.71
C PRO A 413 6.39 18.99 -10.68
N GLN A 414 5.56 18.30 -9.91
CA GLN A 414 4.91 18.87 -8.75
C GLN A 414 6.06 19.32 -7.85
N GLN A 415 6.26 20.64 -7.71
CA GLN A 415 7.29 21.18 -6.83
C GLN A 415 7.11 20.49 -5.49
N ALA A 416 8.05 19.60 -5.14
CA ALA A 416 7.90 18.68 -4.03
C ALA A 416 7.66 19.50 -2.76
N GLY A 417 6.39 19.64 -2.40
CA GLY A 417 5.93 20.66 -1.50
C GLY A 417 6.58 20.48 -0.15
N GLU A 418 7.17 21.57 0.34
CA GLU A 418 7.49 21.79 1.74
C GLU A 418 6.35 21.42 2.69
N GLY A 419 5.11 21.29 2.18
CA GLY A 419 3.91 20.78 2.86
C GLY A 419 4.02 19.38 3.47
N VAL A 420 4.70 18.40 2.85
CA VAL A 420 4.84 17.05 3.47
C VAL A 420 5.84 17.08 4.63
N LYS A 421 6.92 17.86 4.49
CA LYS A 421 7.88 18.11 5.59
C LYS A 421 7.25 18.98 6.70
N GLN A 422 6.36 19.91 6.37
CA GLN A 422 5.62 20.72 7.34
C GLN A 422 4.49 19.94 8.03
N ALA A 423 3.78 19.04 7.35
CA ALA A 423 2.77 18.16 7.95
C ALA A 423 3.41 17.14 8.89
N ALA A 424 4.55 16.53 8.50
CA ALA A 424 5.33 15.67 9.37
C ALA A 424 5.93 16.44 10.57
N ARG A 425 6.42 17.68 10.37
CA ARG A 425 6.87 18.55 11.47
C ARG A 425 5.73 19.03 12.37
N ARG A 426 4.51 19.26 11.86
CA ARG A 426 3.31 19.59 12.65
C ARG A 426 2.80 18.39 13.46
N ALA A 427 2.77 17.19 12.87
CA ALA A 427 2.43 15.96 13.59
C ALA A 427 3.44 15.65 14.71
N THR A 428 4.72 15.91 14.47
CA THR A 428 5.78 15.76 15.48
C THR A 428 5.72 16.86 16.56
N ARG A 429 5.38 18.12 16.20
CA ARG A 429 5.18 19.20 17.20
C ARG A 429 3.92 19.03 18.06
N MET A 430 2.83 18.46 17.53
CA MET A 430 1.64 18.19 18.35
C MET A 430 1.87 17.05 19.36
N LEU A 431 2.70 16.06 19.01
CA LEU A 431 3.09 14.96 19.92
C LEU A 431 4.01 15.40 21.06
N VAL A 432 4.71 16.53 20.94
CA VAL A 432 5.60 17.06 21.97
C VAL A 432 4.91 18.09 22.88
N ARG A 433 3.78 18.67 22.44
CA ARG A 433 3.04 19.69 23.21
C ARG A 433 1.89 19.15 24.07
N THR A 434 1.67 17.83 24.08
CA THR A 434 0.64 17.15 24.88
C THR A 434 1.22 16.04 25.77
N GLY A 435 2.53 16.10 26.04
CA GLY A 435 3.22 15.28 27.05
C GLY A 435 3.31 16.00 28.37
#